data_AF-A0A661J5I3-F1
#
_entry.id   AF-A0A661J5I3-F1
#
_cell.length_a   1.000
_cell.length_b   1.000
_cell.length_c   1.000
_cell.angle_alpha   90.00
_cell.angle_beta   90.00
_cell.angle_gamma   90.00
#
_symmetry.space_group_name_H-M   'P 1'
#
loop_
_entity.id
_entity.type
_entity.pdbx_description
1 polymer ?
#
loop_
_entity_poly.entity_id
_entity_poly.type
_entity_poly.pdbx_seq_one_letter_code
_entity_poly.pdbx_strand_id
1 'polypeptide(L)'
;KLFGILLYVLAVNQRRLVSRNLRFCYPEWHDDQIKKLARRVFKNFGITFIEVCQSAFISWDELSSRYRVIGEDILINALKANKGILIITAHMGNWEVAQHYMHNFEKPFSVVATRMKQA
;
A
#
# COMPACT_ATOMS: atom_id res chain seq x y z
N LYS A 1 15.06 0.63 3.20
CA LYS A 1 15.62 1.55 2.16
C LYS A 1 16.65 0.89 1.24
N LEU A 2 17.70 0.24 1.77
CA LEU A 2 18.73 -0.45 0.96
C LEU A 2 18.14 -1.54 0.07
N PHE A 3 17.24 -2.36 0.61
CA PHE A 3 16.53 -3.40 -0.16
C PHE A 3 15.80 -2.84 -1.39
N GLY A 4 15.10 -1.72 -1.26
CA GLY A 4 14.46 -1.06 -2.41
C GLY A 4 15.46 -0.53 -3.45
N ILE A 5 16.65 -0.09 -3.03
CA ILE A 5 17.73 0.31 -3.97
C ILE A 5 18.23 -0.92 -4.73
N LEU A 6 18.44 -2.04 -4.04
CA LEU A 6 18.84 -3.30 -4.66
C LEU A 6 17.81 -3.74 -5.72
N LEU A 7 16.52 -3.74 -5.37
CA LEU A 7 15.43 -4.04 -6.29
C LEU A 7 15.42 -3.08 -7.49
N TYR A 8 15.67 -1.79 -7.28
CA TYR A 8 15.74 -0.82 -8.38
C TYR A 8 16.84 -1.16 -9.40
N VAL A 9 17.97 -1.71 -8.94
CA VAL A 9 19.08 -2.11 -9.81
C VAL A 9 18.73 -3.40 -10.57
N LEU A 10 18.22 -4.41 -9.86
CA LEU A 10 17.99 -5.77 -10.38
C LEU A 10 16.69 -5.92 -11.20
N ALA A 11 15.59 -5.31 -10.77
CA ALA A 11 14.27 -5.48 -11.37
C ALA A 11 14.08 -4.54 -12.58
N VAL A 12 14.86 -4.77 -13.64
CA VAL A 12 14.94 -3.89 -14.82
C VAL A 12 13.58 -3.71 -15.50
N ASN A 13 12.79 -4.78 -15.64
CA ASN A 13 11.49 -4.74 -16.30
C ASN A 13 10.47 -3.92 -15.50
N GLN A 14 10.40 -4.14 -14.19
CA GLN A 14 9.56 -3.38 -13.27
C GLN A 14 9.98 -1.91 -13.25
N ARG A 15 11.29 -1.64 -13.27
CA ARG A 15 11.80 -0.27 -13.36
C ARG A 15 11.33 0.43 -14.63
N ARG A 16 11.37 -0.25 -15.78
CA ARG A 16 10.86 0.30 -17.05
C ARG A 16 9.36 0.59 -16.98
N LEU A 17 8.57 -0.32 -16.42
CA LEU A 17 7.12 -0.13 -16.24
C LEU A 17 6.81 1.05 -15.32
N VAL A 18 7.49 1.15 -14.17
CA VAL A 18 7.33 2.28 -13.25
C VAL A 18 7.68 3.59 -13.94
N SER A 19 8.81 3.67 -14.65
CA SER A 19 9.19 4.88 -15.39
C SER A 19 8.17 5.25 -16.47
N ARG A 20 7.63 4.27 -17.22
CA ARG A 20 6.59 4.51 -18.22
C ARG A 20 5.32 5.08 -17.58
N ASN A 21 4.86 4.48 -16.49
CA ASN A 21 3.68 4.95 -15.76
C ASN A 21 3.89 6.37 -15.21
N LEU A 22 5.08 6.66 -14.67
CA LEU A 22 5.41 8.01 -14.19
C LEU A 22 5.42 9.04 -15.32
N ARG A 23 5.94 8.71 -16.51
CA ARG A 23 5.88 9.61 -17.68
C ARG A 23 4.44 9.85 -18.15
N PHE A 24 3.59 8.84 -18.04
CA PHE A 24 2.16 8.98 -18.34
C PHE A 24 1.46 9.91 -17.34
N CYS A 25 1.76 9.78 -16.05
CA CYS A 25 1.18 10.64 -15.02
C CYS A 25 1.74 12.07 -15.01
N TYR A 26 2.99 12.26 -15.46
CA TYR A 26 3.72 13.52 -15.45
C TYR A 26 4.39 13.77 -16.82
N PRO A 27 3.60 14.02 -17.88
CA PRO A 27 4.11 14.15 -19.25
C PRO A 27 5.08 15.32 -19.43
N GLU A 28 4.98 16.34 -18.58
CA GLU A 28 5.80 17.55 -18.62
C GLU A 28 7.15 17.43 -17.88
N TRP A 29 7.41 16.31 -17.20
CA TRP A 29 8.63 16.12 -16.40
C TRP A 29 9.82 15.63 -17.24
N HIS A 30 11.01 16.11 -16.89
CA HIS A 30 12.27 15.65 -17.46
C HIS A 30 12.64 14.24 -16.94
N ASP A 31 13.43 13.52 -17.74
CA ASP A 31 13.92 12.16 -17.47
C ASP A 31 14.55 12.00 -16.08
N ASP A 32 15.29 13.00 -15.61
CA ASP A 32 15.93 12.98 -14.29
C ASP A 32 14.92 13.04 -13.15
N GLN A 33 13.83 13.79 -13.30
CA GLN A 33 12.75 13.84 -12.31
C GLN A 33 12.04 12.49 -12.24
N ILE A 34 11.73 11.90 -13.40
CA ILE A 34 11.15 10.56 -13.51
C ILE A 34 12.05 9.52 -12.85
N LYS A 35 13.35 9.52 -13.16
CA LYS A 35 14.33 8.60 -12.58
C LYS A 35 14.45 8.75 -11.07
N LYS A 36 14.45 9.99 -10.58
CA LYS A 36 14.53 10.30 -9.14
C LYS A 36 13.27 9.83 -8.42
N LEU A 37 12.08 10.02 -9.00
CA LEU A 37 10.83 9.53 -8.44
C LEU A 37 10.71 8.00 -8.52
N ALA A 38 11.12 7.37 -9.63
CA ALA A 38 11.16 5.91 -9.76
C ALA A 38 12.02 5.28 -8.66
N ARG A 39 13.21 5.84 -8.38
CA ARG A 39 14.04 5.40 -7.25
C ARG A 39 13.32 5.52 -5.90
N ARG A 40 12.53 6.57 -5.69
CA ARG A 40 11.71 6.75 -4.47
C ARG A 40 10.60 5.71 -4.38
N VAL A 41 9.93 5.41 -5.49
CA VAL A 41 8.89 4.36 -5.57
C VAL A 41 9.48 3.01 -5.16
N PHE A 42 10.63 2.64 -5.71
CA PHE A 42 11.31 1.38 -5.33
C PHE A 42 11.77 1.37 -3.87
N LYS A 43 12.29 2.48 -3.35
CA LYS A 43 12.62 2.61 -1.92
C LYS A 43 11.39 2.41 -1.04
N ASN A 44 10.26 2.98 -1.41
CA ASN A 44 8.99 2.83 -0.69
C ASN A 44 8.49 1.39 -0.77
N PHE A 45 8.48 0.79 -1.96
CA PHE A 45 8.11 -0.61 -2.15
C PHE A 45 8.95 -1.55 -1.29
N GLY A 46 10.27 -1.36 -1.26
CA GLY A 46 11.15 -2.16 -0.41
C GLY A 46 11.00 -1.89 1.10
N ILE A 47 10.41 -0.76 1.51
CA ILE A 47 10.01 -0.53 2.92
C ILE A 47 8.72 -1.31 3.18
N THR A 48 7.69 -1.08 2.37
CA THR A 48 6.39 -1.74 2.48
C THR A 48 6.51 -3.26 2.48
N PHE A 49 7.35 -3.84 1.61
CA PHE A 49 7.59 -5.29 1.59
C PHE A 49 8.09 -5.80 2.95
N ILE A 50 9.05 -5.09 3.56
CA ILE A 50 9.59 -5.48 4.87
C ILE A 50 8.53 -5.29 5.96
N GLU A 51 7.74 -4.22 5.91
CA GLU A 51 6.65 -4.00 6.86
C GLU A 51 5.59 -5.11 6.78
N VAL A 52 5.26 -5.59 5.58
CA VAL A 52 4.35 -6.73 5.37
C VAL A 52 4.97 -8.03 5.89
N CYS A 53 6.27 -8.26 5.69
CA CYS A 53 6.93 -9.41 6.31
C CYS A 53 6.93 -9.31 7.85
N GLN A 54 7.11 -8.11 8.41
CA GLN A 54 7.11 -7.88 9.85
C GLN A 54 5.72 -8.03 10.47
N SER A 55 4.65 -7.63 9.76
CA SER A 55 3.27 -7.74 10.27
C SER A 55 2.85 -9.17 10.59
N ALA A 56 3.50 -10.16 9.97
CA ALA A 56 3.31 -11.58 10.30
C ALA A 56 3.86 -11.99 11.69
N PHE A 57 4.70 -11.16 12.33
CA PHE A 57 5.41 -11.50 13.56
C PHE A 57 5.19 -10.53 14.73
N ILE A 58 4.63 -9.34 14.50
CA ILE A 58 4.37 -8.35 15.54
C ILE A 58 2.95 -8.47 16.09
N SER A 59 2.74 -8.05 17.34
CA SER A 59 1.41 -8.05 17.96
C SER A 59 0.52 -6.93 17.42
N TRP A 60 -0.78 -7.09 17.62
CA TRP A 60 -1.78 -6.08 17.28
C TRP A 60 -1.57 -4.74 17.99
N ASP A 61 -1.26 -4.78 19.28
CA ASP A 61 -1.00 -3.58 20.08
C ASP A 61 0.26 -2.85 19.60
N GLU A 62 1.29 -3.59 19.21
CA GLU A 62 2.50 -3.00 18.67
C GLU A 62 2.22 -2.36 17.30
N LEU A 63 1.47 -3.04 16.43
CA LEU A 63 1.11 -2.50 15.12
C LEU A 63 0.22 -1.25 15.24
N SER A 64 -0.77 -1.25 16.13
CA SER A 64 -1.69 -0.13 16.33
C SER A 64 -0.99 1.14 16.81
N SER A 65 0.09 1.00 17.60
CA SER A 65 0.91 2.13 18.04
C SER A 65 1.70 2.84 16.93
N ARG A 66 1.82 2.22 15.75
CA ARG A 66 2.70 2.69 14.65
C ARG A 66 1.97 3.49 13.57
N TYR A 67 0.63 3.61 13.65
CA TYR A 67 -0.15 4.37 12.68
C TYR A 67 -1.15 5.31 13.34
N ARG A 68 -1.63 6.27 12.55
CA ARG A 68 -2.74 7.16 12.92
C ARG A 68 -3.78 7.11 11.82
N VAL A 69 -5.04 6.92 12.20
CA VAL A 69 -6.17 7.01 11.27
C VAL A 69 -6.64 8.46 11.18
N ILE A 70 -6.82 8.94 9.96
CA ILE A 70 -7.33 10.28 9.68
C ILE A 70 -8.75 10.11 9.12
N GLY A 71 -9.74 10.77 9.72
CA GLY A 71 -11.15 10.64 9.32
C GLY A 71 -11.85 9.38 9.86
N GLU A 72 -11.42 8.86 11.00
CA GLU A 72 -12.04 7.68 11.67
C GLU A 72 -13.54 7.88 11.95
N ASP A 73 -13.94 9.11 12.29
CA ASP A 73 -15.31 9.51 12.52
C ASP A 73 -16.23 9.23 11.31
N ILE A 74 -15.71 9.37 10.09
CA ILE A 74 -16.44 9.06 8.85
C ILE A 74 -16.84 7.58 8.83
N LEU A 75 -15.90 6.69 9.15
CA LEU A 75 -16.14 5.25 9.19
C LEU A 75 -17.11 4.88 10.33
N ILE A 76 -16.90 5.41 11.53
CA ILE A 76 -17.76 5.16 12.69
C ILE A 76 -19.21 5.59 12.40
N ASN A 77 -19.39 6.77 11.79
CA ASN A 77 -20.73 7.27 11.45
C ASN A 77 -21.40 6.42 10.36
N ALA A 78 -20.63 5.98 9.36
CA ALA A 78 -21.14 5.06 8.33
C ALA A 78 -21.56 3.70 8.93
N LEU A 79 -20.80 3.17 9.89
CA LEU A 79 -21.13 1.92 10.59
C LEU A 79 -22.43 2.05 11.38
N LYS A 80 -22.64 3.18 12.06
CA LYS A 80 -23.88 3.47 12.81
C LYS A 80 -25.11 3.55 11.91
N ALA A 81 -24.96 3.96 10.65
CA ALA A 81 -26.07 4.05 9.71
C ALA A 81 -26.66 2.69 9.31
N ASN A 82 -25.94 1.59 9.55
CA ASN A 82 -26.37 0.21 9.29
C ASN A 82 -26.88 -0.06 7.86
N LYS A 83 -26.28 0.60 6.87
CA LYS A 83 -26.61 0.46 5.42
C LYS A 83 -25.59 -0.39 4.64
N GLY A 84 -24.58 -0.93 5.32
CA GLY A 84 -23.39 -1.48 4.69
C GLY A 84 -22.40 -0.38 4.26
N ILE A 85 -21.15 -0.77 4.03
CA ILE A 85 -20.06 0.15 3.64
C ILE A 85 -19.30 -0.47 2.48
N LEU A 86 -19.08 0.31 1.42
CA LEU A 86 -18.15 -0.02 0.36
C LEU A 86 -16.85 0.78 0.58
N ILE A 87 -15.76 0.08 0.88
CA ILE A 87 -14.44 0.70 1.03
C ILE A 87 -13.72 0.63 -0.32
N ILE A 88 -13.39 1.80 -0.87
CA ILE A 88 -12.61 1.92 -2.10
C ILE A 88 -11.18 2.30 -1.73
N THR A 89 -10.20 1.53 -2.20
CA THR A 89 -8.79 1.73 -1.89
C THR A 89 -7.92 1.62 -3.15
N ALA A 90 -6.66 1.99 -3.03
CA ALA A 90 -5.64 1.87 -4.06
C ALA A 90 -4.47 1.02 -3.54
N HIS A 91 -3.70 0.41 -4.45
CA HIS A 91 -2.44 -0.26 -4.12
C HIS A 91 -1.36 0.78 -3.79
N MET A 92 -1.49 1.41 -2.63
CA MET A 92 -0.67 2.53 -2.21
C MET A 92 -0.22 2.37 -0.76
N GLY A 93 1.07 2.59 -0.51
CA GLY A 93 1.64 2.42 0.82
C GLY A 93 1.51 0.99 1.32
N ASN A 94 1.43 0.84 2.64
CA ASN A 94 1.14 -0.44 3.27
C ASN A 94 -0.37 -0.62 3.46
N TRP A 95 -0.98 -1.38 2.55
CA TRP A 95 -2.42 -1.63 2.57
C TRP A 95 -2.85 -2.63 3.65
N GLU A 96 -1.94 -3.46 4.16
CA GLU A 96 -2.25 -4.45 5.22
C GLU A 96 -2.68 -3.74 6.50
N VAL A 97 -2.10 -2.58 6.81
CA VAL A 97 -2.47 -1.78 8.00
C VAL A 97 -3.96 -1.43 8.01
N ALA A 98 -4.54 -1.18 6.83
CA ALA A 98 -5.97 -0.89 6.73
C ALA A 98 -6.82 -2.13 7.07
N GLN A 99 -6.44 -3.32 6.60
CA GLN A 99 -7.12 -4.56 6.98
C GLN A 99 -7.01 -4.83 8.47
N HIS A 100 -5.83 -4.58 9.03
CA HIS A 100 -5.57 -4.70 10.45
C HIS A 100 -6.49 -3.79 11.28
N TYR A 101 -6.60 -2.52 10.90
CA TYR A 101 -7.48 -1.57 11.60
C TYR A 101 -8.96 -1.97 11.59
N MET A 102 -9.45 -2.63 10.52
CA MET A 102 -10.83 -3.09 10.45
C MET A 102 -11.18 -4.14 11.52
N HIS A 103 -10.20 -4.82 12.12
CA HIS A 103 -10.42 -5.77 13.21
C HIS A 103 -11.09 -5.13 14.44
N ASN A 104 -10.88 -3.83 14.67
CA ASN A 104 -11.40 -3.10 15.83
C ASN A 104 -12.93 -2.97 15.85
N PHE A 105 -13.63 -3.24 14.74
CA PHE A 105 -15.06 -2.97 14.62
C PHE A 105 -15.96 -4.19 14.81
N GLU A 106 -15.40 -5.39 14.99
CA GLU A 106 -16.15 -6.65 15.16
C GLU A 106 -17.30 -6.84 14.14
N LYS A 107 -17.13 -6.34 12.91
CA LYS A 107 -18.11 -6.46 11.82
C LYS A 107 -17.62 -7.45 10.77
N PRO A 108 -18.53 -8.20 10.13
CA PRO A 108 -18.17 -9.03 8.98
C PRO A 108 -17.64 -8.13 7.85
N PHE A 109 -16.50 -8.54 7.27
CA PHE A 109 -15.85 -7.86 6.16
C PHE A 109 -15.64 -8.84 5.01
N SER A 110 -15.78 -8.37 3.78
CA SER A 110 -15.60 -9.20 2.57
C SER A 110 -14.68 -8.49 1.60
N VAL A 111 -13.81 -9.27 0.95
CA VAL A 111 -12.85 -8.79 -0.04
C VAL A 111 -13.04 -9.55 -1.33
N VAL A 112 -12.95 -8.85 -2.45
CA VAL A 112 -12.93 -9.46 -3.79
C VAL A 112 -11.47 -9.58 -4.21
N ALA A 113 -11.04 -10.81 -4.51
CA ALA A 113 -9.69 -11.09 -5.00
C ALA A 113 -9.75 -11.85 -6.32
N THR A 114 -8.92 -11.44 -7.29
CA THR A 114 -8.76 -12.17 -8.54
C THR A 114 -8.05 -13.49 -8.27
N ARG A 115 -8.56 -14.60 -8.83
CA ARG A 115 -7.91 -15.90 -8.75
C ARG A 115 -6.52 -15.85 -9.40
N MET A 116 -5.48 -16.10 -8.62
CA MET A 116 -4.12 -16.22 -9.14
C MET A 116 -3.98 -17.53 -9.92
N LYS A 117 -3.57 -17.46 -11.19
CA LYS A 117 -3.15 -18.65 -11.93
C LYS A 117 -1.80 -19.08 -11.36
N GLN A 118 -1.71 -20.30 -10.84
CA GLN A 118 -0.42 -20.89 -10.50
C GLN A 118 0.38 -21.01 -11.81
N ALA A 119 1.63 -20.55 -11.77
CA ALA A 119 2.56 -20.64 -12.89
C ALA A 119 3.14 -22.06 -12.98
#